data_AF-A0A7X8K465-F1
#
_entry.id   AF-A0A7X8K465-F1
#
_cell.length_a   1.000
_cell.length_b   1.000
_cell.length_c   1.000
_cell.angle_alpha   90.00
_cell.angle_beta   90.00
_cell.angle_gamma   90.00
#
_symmetry.space_group_name_H-M   'P 1'
#
loop_
_entity.id
_entity.type
_entity.pdbx_description
1 polymer ?
#
loop_
_entity_poly.entity_id
_entity_poly.type
_entity_poly.pdbx_seq_one_letter_code
_entity_poly.pdbx_strand_id
1 'polypeptide(L)'
;MNELDNYRDNIQYLSAPEQQLIREVIKSGCLPEQVTEELVLALNNLFKELVIIELTPEQMTKELFSASAVLDYKSFAQKLEEFKQKLVAGRDADKIRIILTGRDEEDEGI
;
A
#
# COMPACT_ATOMS: atom_id res chain seq x y z
N MET A 1 -16.58 -18.12 -9.49
CA MET A 1 -15.74 -16.93 -9.69
C MET A 1 -16.36 -15.62 -9.13
N ASN A 2 -17.42 -15.71 -8.31
CA ASN A 2 -18.09 -14.52 -7.75
C ASN A 2 -17.32 -13.83 -6.61
N GLU A 3 -16.32 -14.47 -6.01
CA GLU A 3 -15.60 -13.88 -4.87
C GLU A 3 -14.69 -12.71 -5.27
N LEU A 4 -14.00 -12.77 -6.42
CA LEU A 4 -13.14 -11.67 -6.87
C LEU A 4 -13.90 -10.37 -7.10
N ASP A 5 -15.16 -10.46 -7.58
CA ASP A 5 -16.00 -9.29 -7.79
C ASP A 5 -16.36 -8.58 -6.47
N ASN A 6 -16.47 -9.32 -5.36
CA ASN A 6 -16.75 -8.74 -4.04
C ASN A 6 -15.59 -7.87 -3.50
N TYR A 7 -14.37 -8.07 -4.03
CA TYR A 7 -13.16 -7.35 -3.60
C TYR A 7 -12.57 -6.50 -4.72
N ARG A 8 -13.32 -6.28 -5.81
CA ARG A 8 -12.85 -5.52 -6.97
C ARG A 8 -12.38 -4.11 -6.62
N ASP A 9 -13.04 -3.49 -5.66
CA ASP A 9 -12.70 -2.15 -5.18
C ASP A 9 -11.37 -2.14 -4.39
N ASN A 10 -10.95 -3.28 -3.83
CA ASN A 10 -9.67 -3.39 -3.12
C ASN A 10 -8.46 -3.42 -4.07
N ILE A 11 -8.67 -3.70 -5.36
CA ILE A 11 -7.59 -3.79 -6.36
C ILE A 11 -6.79 -2.49 -6.36
N GLN A 12 -7.44 -1.33 -6.24
CA GLN A 12 -6.75 -0.03 -6.26
C GLN A 12 -5.75 0.16 -5.10
N TYR A 13 -5.86 -0.63 -4.04
CA TYR A 13 -5.00 -0.57 -2.84
C TYR A 13 -3.86 -1.61 -2.85
N LEU A 14 -3.79 -2.42 -3.90
CA LEU A 14 -2.66 -3.33 -4.14
C LEU A 14 -1.52 -2.60 -4.84
N SER A 15 -0.30 -3.15 -4.76
CA SER A 15 0.83 -2.66 -5.54
C SER A 15 0.60 -2.86 -7.04
N ALA A 16 1.24 -2.06 -7.90
CA ALA A 16 1.05 -2.15 -9.36
C ALA A 16 1.28 -3.58 -9.92
N PRO A 17 2.31 -4.35 -9.49
CA PRO A 17 2.48 -5.74 -9.92
C PRO A 17 1.32 -6.65 -9.50
N GLU A 18 0.86 -6.53 -8.24
CA GLU A 18 -0.29 -7.31 -7.74
C GLU A 18 -1.57 -6.96 -8.51
N GLN A 19 -1.81 -5.68 -8.79
CA GLN A 19 -2.95 -5.23 -9.59
C GLN A 19 -2.96 -5.88 -10.98
N GLN A 20 -1.80 -5.93 -11.64
CA GLN A 20 -1.69 -6.54 -12.97
C GLN A 20 -2.06 -8.03 -12.93
N LEU A 21 -1.50 -8.77 -11.98
CA LEU A 21 -1.79 -10.19 -11.79
C LEU A 21 -3.29 -10.45 -11.57
N ILE A 22 -3.93 -9.66 -10.71
CA ILE A 22 -5.36 -9.80 -10.43
C ILE A 22 -6.22 -9.44 -11.64
N ARG A 23 -5.87 -8.38 -12.39
CA ARG A 23 -6.59 -7.97 -13.60
C ARG A 23 -6.50 -9.05 -14.70
N GLU A 24 -5.37 -9.74 -14.81
CA GLU A 24 -5.20 -10.86 -15.75
C GLU A 24 -6.09 -12.06 -15.40
N VAL A 25 -6.21 -12.40 -14.12
CA VAL A 25 -7.14 -13.44 -13.64
C VAL A 25 -8.60 -13.05 -13.91
N ILE A 26 -8.97 -11.79 -13.66
CA ILE A 26 -10.33 -11.30 -13.94
C ILE A 26 -10.62 -11.32 -15.45
N LYS A 27 -9.66 -10.88 -16.27
CA LYS A 27 -9.81 -10.83 -17.73
C LYS A 27 -9.92 -12.22 -18.35
N SER A 28 -9.13 -13.17 -17.89
CA SER A 28 -9.15 -14.56 -18.37
C SER A 28 -10.36 -15.33 -17.86
N GLY A 29 -10.92 -14.96 -16.71
CA GLY A 29 -12.04 -15.67 -16.11
C GLY A 29 -11.65 -17.07 -15.61
N CYS A 30 -10.36 -17.34 -15.47
CA CYS A 30 -9.82 -18.53 -14.83
C CYS A 30 -8.50 -18.21 -14.10
N LEU A 31 -8.08 -19.08 -13.18
CA LEU A 31 -6.71 -19.04 -12.71
C LEU A 31 -5.78 -19.52 -13.84
N PRO A 32 -4.56 -18.97 -13.97
CA PRO A 32 -3.58 -19.47 -14.92
C PRO A 32 -3.22 -20.94 -14.62
N GLU A 33 -2.70 -21.66 -15.62
CA GLU A 33 -2.28 -23.06 -15.47
C GLU A 33 -1.26 -23.24 -14.34
N GLN A 34 -0.42 -22.24 -14.11
CA GLN A 34 0.54 -22.20 -13.01
C GLN A 34 0.17 -21.07 -12.04
N VAL A 35 -0.14 -21.45 -10.81
CA VAL A 35 -0.35 -20.51 -9.72
C VAL A 35 0.99 -20.23 -9.06
N THR A 36 1.52 -19.02 -9.28
CA THR A 36 2.80 -18.59 -8.70
C THR A 36 2.62 -18.06 -7.28
N GLU A 37 3.71 -17.98 -6.52
CA GLU A 37 3.69 -17.41 -5.16
C GLU A 37 3.24 -15.95 -5.16
N GLU A 38 3.64 -15.17 -6.16
CA GLU A 38 3.25 -13.76 -6.33
C GLU A 38 1.74 -13.63 -6.54
N LEU A 39 1.14 -14.52 -7.33
CA LEU A 39 -0.31 -14.53 -7.52
C LEU A 39 -1.04 -14.90 -6.23
N VAL A 40 -0.52 -15.87 -5.46
CA VAL A 40 -1.08 -16.22 -4.15
C VAL A 40 -1.01 -15.03 -3.20
N LEU A 41 0.13 -14.32 -3.16
CA LEU A 41 0.28 -13.12 -2.34
C LEU A 41 -0.68 -12.01 -2.78
N ALA A 42 -0.83 -11.78 -4.08
CA ALA A 42 -1.75 -10.79 -4.62
C ALA A 42 -3.21 -11.11 -4.26
N LEU A 43 -3.63 -12.37 -4.40
CA LEU A 43 -4.98 -12.82 -4.04
C LEU A 43 -5.22 -12.71 -2.53
N ASN A 44 -4.26 -13.15 -1.72
CA ASN A 44 -4.34 -13.01 -0.27
C ASN A 44 -4.46 -11.56 0.15
N ASN A 45 -3.71 -10.66 -0.47
CA ASN A 45 -3.78 -9.23 -0.17
C ASN A 45 -5.08 -8.59 -0.67
N LEU A 46 -5.66 -9.07 -1.78
CA LEU A 46 -6.96 -8.64 -2.28
C LEU A 46 -8.09 -8.96 -1.31
N PHE A 47 -8.09 -10.19 -0.77
CA PHE A 47 -9.13 -10.71 0.13
C PHE A 47 -8.99 -10.23 1.57
N LYS A 48 -7.86 -9.62 1.93
CA LYS A 48 -7.68 -9.02 3.26
C LYS A 48 -8.60 -7.80 3.41
N GLU A 49 -9.09 -7.62 4.63
CA GLU A 49 -9.67 -6.34 5.07
C GLU A 49 -8.56 -5.30 5.20
N LEU A 50 -8.24 -4.65 4.08
CA LEU A 50 -7.19 -3.65 4.03
C LEU A 50 -7.62 -2.40 4.81
N VAL A 51 -6.68 -1.86 5.58
CA VAL A 51 -6.82 -0.62 6.32
C VAL A 51 -6.03 0.45 5.59
N ILE A 52 -6.75 1.40 5.01
CA ILE A 52 -6.14 2.50 4.25
C ILE A 52 -5.75 3.62 5.21
N ILE A 53 -4.51 4.09 5.10
CA ILE A 53 -4.00 5.26 5.79
C ILE A 53 -3.53 6.24 4.73
N GLU A 54 -4.23 7.35 4.61
CA GLU A 54 -3.82 8.46 3.76
C GLU A 54 -2.81 9.34 4.52
N LEU A 55 -1.73 9.71 3.84
CA LEU A 55 -0.66 10.50 4.39
C LEU A 55 -0.24 11.58 3.41
N THR A 56 -0.05 12.82 3.86
CA THR A 56 0.51 13.89 3.02
C THR A 56 2.01 14.06 3.23
N PRO A 57 2.76 14.62 2.25
CA PRO A 57 4.17 14.96 2.42
C PRO A 57 4.43 15.88 3.64
N GLU A 58 3.54 16.82 3.91
CA GLU A 58 3.66 17.77 5.03
C GLU A 58 3.50 17.06 6.37
N GLN A 59 2.55 16.13 6.48
CA GLN A 59 2.36 15.32 7.68
C GLN A 59 3.59 14.46 7.96
N MET A 60 4.13 13.81 6.92
CA MET A 60 5.35 13.02 7.04
C MET A 60 6.53 13.87 7.48
N THR A 61 6.74 15.03 6.84
CA THR A 61 7.84 15.95 7.18
C THR A 61 7.70 16.48 8.60
N LYS A 62 6.49 16.88 8.99
CA LYS A 62 6.19 17.39 10.33
C LYS A 62 6.46 16.34 11.41
N GLU A 63 6.06 15.08 11.21
CA GLU A 63 6.29 14.02 12.19
C GLU A 63 7.77 13.67 12.30
N LEU A 64 8.45 13.43 11.17
CA LEU A 64 9.84 13.01 11.13
C LEU A 64 10.80 14.06 11.69
N PHE A 65 10.57 15.34 11.38
CA PHE A 65 11.43 16.46 11.77
C PHE A 65 10.83 17.32 12.90
N SER A 66 9.84 16.79 13.63
CA SER A 66 9.12 17.49 14.70
C SER A 66 10.02 18.13 15.77
N ALA A 67 11.14 17.48 16.10
CA ALA A 67 12.06 17.94 17.15
C ALA A 67 13.29 18.71 16.62
N SER A 68 13.68 18.47 15.36
CA SER A 68 14.86 19.07 14.75
C SER A 68 14.77 18.99 13.22
N ALA A 69 15.20 20.05 12.54
CA ALA A 69 15.34 20.08 11.08
C ALA A 69 16.57 19.29 10.59
N VAL A 70 17.49 18.92 11.49
CA VAL A 70 18.70 18.16 11.17
C VAL A 70 18.69 16.87 11.98
N LEU A 71 18.76 15.73 11.29
CA LEU A 71 18.86 14.40 11.87
C LEU A 71 20.07 13.69 11.27
N ASP A 72 20.83 13.01 12.11
CA ASP A 72 21.79 12.03 11.59
C ASP A 72 21.06 10.78 11.09
N TYR A 73 21.79 9.92 10.38
CA TYR A 73 21.23 8.71 9.77
C TYR A 73 20.50 7.81 10.78
N LYS A 74 21.04 7.66 11.99
CA LYS A 74 20.47 6.78 13.04
C LYS A 74 19.18 7.38 13.59
N SER A 75 19.20 8.67 13.88
CA SER A 75 18.06 9.43 14.40
C SER A 75 16.92 9.45 13.39
N PHE A 76 17.23 9.60 12.09
CA PHE A 76 16.25 9.54 11.02
C PHE A 76 15.58 8.16 10.93
N ALA A 77 16.36 7.08 10.94
CA ALA A 77 15.82 5.72 10.93
C ALA A 77 14.92 5.44 12.14
N GLN A 78 15.33 5.88 13.33
CA GLN A 78 14.52 5.75 14.54
C GLN A 78 13.21 6.53 14.43
N LYS A 79 13.24 7.78 13.96
CA LYS A 79 12.04 8.60 13.79
C LYS A 79 11.06 8.01 12.78
N LEU A 80 11.59 7.43 11.70
CA LEU A 80 10.77 6.72 10.71
C LEU A 80 10.09 5.49 11.31
N GLU A 81 10.79 4.72 12.13
CA GLU A 81 10.20 3.54 12.78
C GLU A 81 9.16 3.92 13.84
N GLU A 82 9.43 4.95 14.65
CA GLU A 82 8.45 5.52 15.59
C GLU A 82 7.19 5.99 14.85
N PHE A 83 7.38 6.65 13.70
CA PHE A 83 6.28 7.10 12.88
C PHE A 83 5.47 5.93 12.31
N LYS A 84 6.12 4.89 11.76
CA LYS A 84 5.44 3.66 11.31
C LYS A 84 4.62 3.03 12.43
N GLN A 85 5.19 2.90 13.63
CA GLN A 85 4.49 2.34 14.79
C GLN A 85 3.25 3.15 15.18
N LYS A 86 3.33 4.48 15.12
CA LYS A 86 2.17 5.36 15.33
C LYS A 86 1.07 5.15 14.29
N LEU A 87 1.41 4.95 13.01
CA LEU A 87 0.42 4.68 11.97
C LEU A 87 -0.30 3.35 12.20
N VAL A 88 0.41 2.36 12.75
CA VAL A 88 -0.12 1.02 12.99
C VAL A 88 -0.98 0.97 14.26
N ALA A 89 -0.64 1.69 15.35
CA ALA A 89 -1.44 1.90 16.56
C ALA A 89 -2.32 0.71 17.05
N GLY A 90 -1.78 -0.52 17.03
CA GLY A 90 -2.49 -1.73 17.48
C GLY A 90 -3.32 -2.45 16.41
N ARG A 91 -3.24 -2.03 15.15
CA ARG A 91 -3.76 -2.74 13.98
C ARG A 91 -2.72 -3.71 13.44
N ASP A 92 -3.18 -4.65 12.62
CA ASP A 92 -2.30 -5.59 11.92
C ASP A 92 -1.54 -4.87 10.79
N ALA A 93 -0.21 -4.84 10.88
CA ALA A 93 0.66 -4.20 9.90
C ALA A 93 0.50 -4.80 8.49
N ASP A 94 0.18 -6.10 8.40
CA ASP A 94 0.04 -6.79 7.11
C ASP A 94 -1.24 -6.39 6.35
N LYS A 95 -2.17 -5.72 7.04
CA LYS A 95 -3.41 -5.20 6.45
C LYS A 95 -3.31 -3.71 6.09
N ILE A 96 -2.27 -3.02 6.53
CA ILE A 96 -2.15 -1.58 6.31
C ILE A 96 -1.64 -1.30 4.89
N ARG A 97 -2.28 -0.32 4.24
CA ARG A 97 -1.83 0.29 3.00
C ARG A 97 -1.73 1.80 3.20
N ILE A 98 -0.53 2.34 3.01
CA ILE A 98 -0.25 3.76 3.18
C ILE A 98 -0.26 4.40 1.79
N ILE A 99 -1.14 5.37 1.58
CA ILE A 99 -1.29 6.10 0.32
C ILE A 99 -0.79 7.51 0.52
N LEU A 100 0.07 7.98 -0.38
CA LEU A 100 0.49 9.37 -0.41
C LEU A 100 -0.60 10.21 -1.08
N THR A 101 -1.23 11.11 -0.33
CA THR A 101 -2.23 12.06 -0.85
C THR A 101 -1.61 13.45 -0.97
N GLY A 102 -2.07 14.24 -1.95
CA GLY A 102 -1.51 15.57 -2.20
C GLY A 102 -0.19 15.57 -2.97
N ARG A 103 0.18 14.46 -3.63
CA ARG A 103 0.93 14.59 -4.89
C ARG A 103 -0.07 15.12 -5.91
N ASP A 104 0.05 16.39 -6.26
CA ASP A 104 -0.42 16.80 -7.58
C ASP A 104 0.26 15.85 -8.58
N GLU A 105 -0.53 15.20 -9.42
CA GLU A 105 -0.02 14.52 -10.60
C GLU A 105 0.68 15.62 -11.41
N GLU A 106 2.00 15.76 -11.25
CA GLU A 106 2.82 16.53 -12.18
C GLU A 106 2.68 15.84 -13.54
N ASP A 107 1.74 16.36 -14.34
CA ASP A 107 1.66 16.33 -15.80
C ASP A 107 2.49 15.22 -16.46
N GLU A 108 1.88 14.06 -16.69
CA GLU A 108 2.11 13.36 -17.97
C GLU A 108 1.39 14.16 -19.08
N GLY A 109 1.88 15.37 -19.30
CA GLY A 109 1.54 16.21 -20.44
C GLY A 109 2.40 15.81 -21.64
N ILE A 110 1.71 15.34 -22.68
CA ILE A 110 2.18 14.98 -24.03
C ILE A 110 3.13 16.01 -24.63
#